data_AF-A0A960Y933-F1
#
_entry.id   AF-A0A960Y933-F1
#
_cell.length_a   1.000
_cell.length_b   1.000
_cell.length_c   1.000
_cell.angle_alpha   90.00
_cell.angle_beta   90.00
_cell.angle_gamma   90.00
#
_symmetry.space_group_name_H-M   'P 1'
#
loop_
_entity.id
_entity.type
_entity.pdbx_description
1 polymer ?
#
loop_
_entity_poly.entity_id
_entity_poly.type
_entity_poly.pdbx_seq_one_letter_code
_entity_poly.pdbx_strand_id
1 'polypeptide(L)'
;MELLNRFPGDVKTAMGLDDHDPLFLLLKEIDNVRPLTAVPEWMFGVLNRLHQPDIKRRILKLWEDRVDEFFRVPFVKDHDKFLQKDFVDFLQVALRLTRFLGEHNFRRLAVGVEKIQDLTSRGTPYWKFAAQEIALDYDGINFVVYGHTHKPGVTPLDRIFEPGSIRVKADKIYINSGTWRRVHQRCEVSRRDFEFVGAHIMTTVTFYRGTERMGRRYETWTGLLD
;
A
#
# COMPACT_ATOMS: atom_id res chain seq x y z
N MET A 1 10.42 -3.36 1.28
CA MET A 1 10.71 -2.19 2.15
C MET A 1 12.05 -1.55 1.83
N GLU A 2 13.09 -2.31 1.47
CA GLU A 2 14.44 -1.76 1.22
C GLU A 2 14.51 -0.77 0.03
N LEU A 3 13.84 -1.05 -1.09
CA LEU A 3 13.82 -0.17 -2.27
C LEU A 3 13.26 1.23 -1.96
N LEU A 4 12.03 1.28 -1.43
CA LEU A 4 11.31 2.55 -1.18
C LEU A 4 11.94 3.37 -0.05
N ASN A 5 12.51 2.70 0.97
CA ASN A 5 13.10 3.40 2.11
C ASN A 5 14.49 3.97 1.80
N ARG A 6 15.28 3.33 0.92
CA ARG A 6 16.63 3.79 0.57
C ARG A 6 16.63 4.86 -0.50
N PHE A 7 15.73 4.77 -1.47
CA PHE A 7 15.72 5.64 -2.63
C PHE A 7 15.78 7.15 -2.31
N PRO A 8 15.02 7.69 -1.34
CA PRO A 8 15.12 9.11 -0.99
C PRO A 8 16.52 9.51 -0.49
N GLY A 9 17.18 8.63 0.27
CA GLY A 9 18.55 8.84 0.75
C GLY A 9 19.59 8.80 -0.36
N ASP A 10 19.40 7.93 -1.35
CA ASP A 10 20.25 7.87 -2.54
C ASP A 10 20.14 9.15 -3.36
N VAL A 11 18.91 9.65 -3.56
CA VAL A 11 18.67 10.93 -4.24
C VAL A 11 19.30 12.09 -3.47
N LYS A 12 19.11 12.15 -2.15
CA LYS A 12 19.73 13.18 -1.29
C LYS A 12 21.24 13.22 -1.50
N THR A 13 21.89 12.07 -1.41
CA THR A 13 23.35 11.94 -1.54
C THR A 13 23.82 12.32 -2.95
N ALA A 14 23.17 11.79 -3.99
CA ALA A 14 23.59 11.98 -5.38
C ALA A 14 23.35 13.41 -5.90
N MET A 15 22.36 14.12 -5.34
CA MET A 15 22.02 15.49 -5.72
C MET A 15 22.58 16.54 -4.75
N GLY A 16 23.20 16.13 -3.63
CA GLY A 16 23.73 17.05 -2.63
C GLY A 16 22.65 17.83 -1.89
N LEU A 17 21.49 17.21 -1.65
CA LEU A 17 20.37 17.84 -0.95
C LEU A 17 20.58 17.80 0.56
N ASP A 18 20.07 18.80 1.27
CA ASP A 18 20.00 18.79 2.73
C ASP A 18 18.73 18.08 3.26
N ASP A 19 18.56 17.99 4.58
CA ASP A 19 17.40 17.33 5.21
C ASP A 19 16.08 18.11 5.10
N HIS A 20 16.15 19.37 4.69
CA HIS A 20 15.02 20.28 4.57
C HIS A 20 14.64 20.56 3.11
N ASP A 21 15.41 20.02 2.15
CA ASP A 21 15.14 20.18 0.73
C ASP A 21 13.73 19.65 0.38
N PRO A 22 12.88 20.46 -0.29
CA PRO A 22 11.50 20.08 -0.59
C PRO A 22 11.37 18.80 -1.41
N LEU A 23 12.30 18.55 -2.34
CA LEU A 23 12.29 17.34 -3.15
C LEU A 23 12.65 16.13 -2.31
N PHE A 24 13.65 16.24 -1.43
CA PHE A 24 13.99 15.16 -0.50
C PHE A 24 12.82 14.83 0.43
N LEU A 25 12.19 15.84 1.04
CA LEU A 25 11.03 15.66 1.92
C LEU A 25 9.85 15.02 1.20
N LEU A 26 9.57 15.43 -0.05
CA LEU A 26 8.54 14.80 -0.86
C LEU A 26 8.87 13.33 -1.14
N LEU A 27 10.09 13.02 -1.57
CA LEU A 27 10.49 11.65 -1.88
C LEU A 27 10.44 10.71 -0.67
N LYS A 28 10.59 11.21 0.56
CA LYS A 28 10.38 10.40 1.77
C LYS A 28 8.95 9.85 1.91
N GLU A 29 7.97 10.47 1.25
CA GLU A 29 6.57 10.03 1.24
C GLU A 29 6.28 8.94 0.20
N ILE A 30 7.29 8.41 -0.49
CA ILE A 30 7.11 7.41 -1.55
C ILE A 30 6.46 6.12 -1.04
N ASP A 31 6.71 5.72 0.20
CA ASP A 31 6.09 4.54 0.83
C ASP A 31 4.64 4.79 1.28
N ASN A 32 4.16 6.03 1.19
CA ASN A 32 2.80 6.46 1.50
C ASN A 32 1.90 6.54 0.26
N VAL A 33 2.43 6.30 -0.95
CA VAL A 33 1.63 6.24 -2.19
C VAL A 33 0.76 4.99 -2.23
N ARG A 34 -0.54 5.14 -2.48
CA ARG A 34 -1.48 4.02 -2.57
C ARG A 34 -2.25 4.00 -3.89
N PRO A 35 -2.37 2.83 -4.53
CA PRO A 35 -1.65 1.58 -4.23
C PRO A 35 -0.14 1.74 -4.48
N LEU A 36 0.70 0.88 -3.87
CA LEU A 36 2.16 0.93 -4.04
C LEU A 36 2.61 0.82 -5.52
N THR A 37 1.76 0.22 -6.35
CA THR A 37 1.97 0.11 -7.80
C THR A 37 1.93 1.44 -8.53
N ALA A 38 1.34 2.47 -7.91
CA ALA A 38 1.26 3.83 -8.45
C ALA A 38 2.47 4.70 -8.11
N VAL A 39 3.46 4.18 -7.36
CA VAL A 39 4.69 4.90 -7.01
C VAL A 39 5.41 5.49 -8.23
N PRO A 40 5.61 4.77 -9.35
CA PRO A 40 6.26 5.34 -10.53
C PRO A 40 5.50 6.53 -11.13
N GLU A 41 4.15 6.46 -11.16
CA GLU A 41 3.29 7.55 -11.64
C GLU A 41 3.42 8.78 -10.73
N TRP A 42 3.29 8.57 -9.42
CA TRP A 42 3.43 9.64 -8.42
C TRP A 42 4.79 10.32 -8.51
N MET A 43 5.87 9.54 -8.59
CA MET A 43 7.23 10.08 -8.73
C MET A 43 7.36 10.90 -10.02
N PHE A 44 6.79 10.44 -11.12
CA PHE A 44 6.81 11.18 -12.37
C PHE A 44 6.05 12.52 -12.28
N GLY A 45 4.88 12.55 -11.64
CA GLY A 45 4.14 13.78 -11.36
C GLY A 45 4.95 14.78 -10.54
N VAL A 46 5.62 14.31 -9.47
CA VAL A 46 6.53 15.13 -8.66
C VAL A 46 7.66 15.71 -9.50
N LEU A 47 8.35 14.88 -10.29
CA LEU A 47 9.51 15.30 -11.08
C LEU A 47 9.15 16.23 -12.24
N ASN A 48 7.95 16.13 -12.81
CA ASN A 48 7.48 17.03 -13.87
C ASN A 48 7.34 18.48 -13.38
N ARG A 49 6.95 18.67 -12.12
CA ARG A 49 6.78 20.00 -11.52
C ARG A 49 8.10 20.71 -11.24
N LEU A 50 9.23 19.99 -11.22
CA LEU A 50 10.55 20.60 -11.02
C LEU A 50 10.98 21.46 -12.22
N HIS A 51 10.38 21.27 -13.40
CA HIS A 51 10.78 21.93 -14.65
C HIS A 51 12.31 21.86 -14.94
N GLN A 52 12.96 20.81 -14.45
CA GLN A 52 14.41 20.58 -14.57
C GLN A 52 14.67 19.20 -15.21
N PRO A 53 14.72 19.13 -16.55
CA PRO A 53 14.81 17.86 -17.28
C PRO A 53 16.03 17.01 -16.90
N ASP A 54 17.16 17.65 -16.61
CA ASP A 54 18.40 16.95 -16.25
C ASP A 54 18.32 16.32 -14.86
N ILE A 55 17.76 17.03 -13.87
CA ILE A 55 17.54 16.48 -12.52
C ILE A 55 16.55 15.32 -12.59
N LYS A 56 15.43 15.50 -13.30
CA LYS A 56 14.46 14.44 -13.55
C LYS A 56 15.12 13.19 -14.14
N ARG A 57 15.94 13.35 -15.19
CA ARG A 57 16.64 12.23 -15.84
C ARG A 57 17.58 11.50 -14.87
N ARG A 58 18.33 12.25 -14.06
CA ARG A 58 19.25 11.69 -13.05
C ARG A 58 18.49 10.89 -11.98
N ILE A 59 17.38 11.42 -11.47
CA ILE A 59 16.57 10.74 -10.43
C ILE A 59 15.91 9.48 -10.98
N LEU A 60 15.35 9.54 -12.20
CA LEU A 60 14.78 8.36 -12.85
C LEU A 60 15.85 7.27 -13.09
N LYS A 61 17.10 7.67 -13.37
CA LYS A 61 18.20 6.72 -13.50
C LYS A 61 18.53 6.03 -12.18
N LEU A 62 18.61 6.79 -11.08
CA LEU A 62 18.81 6.22 -9.75
C LEU A 62 17.71 5.23 -9.37
N TRP A 63 16.46 5.55 -9.71
CA TRP A 63 15.32 4.66 -9.49
C TRP A 63 15.50 3.34 -10.27
N GLU A 64 15.82 3.43 -11.57
CA GLU A 64 16.07 2.25 -12.41
C GLU A 64 17.16 1.35 -11.82
N ASP A 65 18.29 1.94 -11.41
CA ASP A 65 19.42 1.21 -10.85
C ASP A 65 19.05 0.52 -9.52
N ARG A 66 18.26 1.18 -8.67
CA ARG A 66 17.76 0.60 -7.41
C ARG A 66 16.75 -0.52 -7.64
N VAL A 67 15.86 -0.36 -8.62
CA VAL A 67 14.91 -1.41 -9.02
C VAL A 67 15.68 -2.63 -9.50
N ASP A 68 16.71 -2.45 -10.33
CA ASP A 68 17.53 -3.55 -10.82
C ASP A 68 18.33 -4.24 -9.71
N GLU A 69 18.82 -3.50 -8.70
CA GLU A 69 19.45 -4.10 -7.52
C GLU A 69 18.44 -4.89 -6.68
N PHE A 70 17.23 -4.37 -6.48
CA PHE A 70 16.17 -5.04 -5.74
C PHE A 70 15.84 -6.42 -6.33
N PHE A 71 15.75 -6.52 -7.67
CA PHE A 71 15.54 -7.81 -8.35
C PHE A 71 16.75 -8.74 -8.32
N ARG A 72 17.93 -8.27 -7.92
CA ARG A 72 19.11 -9.13 -7.76
C ARG A 72 19.16 -9.83 -6.41
N VAL A 73 18.42 -9.36 -5.40
CA VAL A 73 18.38 -9.92 -4.05
C VAL A 73 17.93 -11.39 -4.09
N PRO A 74 18.66 -12.34 -3.48
CA PRO A 74 18.32 -13.76 -3.52
C PRO A 74 16.90 -14.07 -3.06
N PHE A 75 16.45 -13.46 -1.96
CA PHE A 75 15.08 -13.61 -1.47
C PHE A 75 14.01 -13.24 -2.51
N VAL A 76 14.25 -12.18 -3.29
CA VAL A 76 13.34 -11.71 -4.35
C VAL A 76 13.36 -12.67 -5.54
N LYS A 77 14.54 -13.16 -5.94
CA LYS A 77 14.69 -14.18 -6.97
C LYS A 77 14.02 -15.50 -6.59
N ASP A 78 14.13 -15.91 -5.33
CA ASP A 78 13.59 -17.19 -4.86
C ASP A 78 12.06 -17.17 -4.74
N HIS A 79 11.46 -15.99 -4.57
CA HIS A 79 10.02 -15.77 -4.61
C HIS A 79 9.47 -15.50 -6.02
N ASP A 80 10.33 -15.45 -7.04
CA ASP A 80 9.98 -15.43 -8.45
C ASP A 80 9.66 -16.85 -8.96
N LYS A 81 8.63 -17.50 -8.38
CA LYS A 81 8.25 -18.87 -8.75
C LYS A 81 7.14 -18.90 -9.79
N PHE A 82 7.36 -19.74 -10.81
CA PHE A 82 6.63 -19.90 -12.07
C PHE A 82 5.09 -20.09 -12.00
N LEU A 83 4.52 -20.37 -10.83
CA LEU A 83 3.07 -20.52 -10.61
C LEU A 83 2.42 -19.27 -9.96
N GLN A 84 3.21 -18.27 -9.55
CA GLN A 84 2.79 -16.96 -9.00
C GLN A 84 3.28 -15.78 -9.87
N LYS A 85 3.47 -16.02 -11.17
CA LYS A 85 4.05 -15.09 -12.16
C LYS A 85 3.42 -13.68 -12.23
N ASP A 86 2.25 -13.45 -11.64
CA ASP A 86 1.54 -12.21 -11.84
C ASP A 86 1.96 -11.05 -10.94
N PHE A 87 2.76 -11.23 -9.88
CA PHE A 87 3.11 -10.12 -8.98
C PHE A 87 4.55 -9.62 -9.17
N VAL A 88 5.53 -10.51 -9.35
CA VAL A 88 6.95 -10.13 -9.49
C VAL A 88 7.26 -9.65 -10.90
N ASP A 89 6.82 -10.37 -11.95
CA ASP A 89 6.91 -9.89 -13.34
C ASP A 89 6.12 -8.58 -13.51
N PHE A 90 4.99 -8.47 -12.82
CA PHE A 90 4.18 -7.26 -12.75
C PHE A 90 4.92 -6.09 -12.09
N LEU A 91 5.50 -6.28 -10.90
CA LEU A 91 6.35 -5.29 -10.23
C LEU A 91 7.52 -4.92 -11.14
N GLN A 92 8.09 -5.89 -11.84
CA GLN A 92 9.19 -5.66 -12.76
C GLN A 92 8.75 -4.78 -13.94
N VAL A 93 7.58 -5.04 -14.51
CA VAL A 93 6.96 -4.20 -15.55
C VAL A 93 6.61 -2.82 -15.00
N ALA A 94 5.93 -2.71 -13.86
CA ALA A 94 5.53 -1.44 -13.25
C ALA A 94 6.72 -0.56 -12.88
N LEU A 95 7.75 -1.14 -12.27
CA LEU A 95 8.93 -0.42 -11.82
C LEU A 95 9.85 -0.05 -12.99
N ARG A 96 9.95 -0.90 -14.03
CA ARG A 96 10.72 -0.64 -15.25
C ARG A 96 9.95 0.15 -16.31
N LEU A 97 8.65 0.34 -16.17
CA LEU A 97 7.85 1.25 -17.02
C LEU A 97 8.33 2.70 -16.92
N THR A 98 9.14 3.02 -15.91
CA THR A 98 9.91 4.28 -15.84
C THR A 98 10.81 4.52 -17.05
N ARG A 99 11.29 3.47 -17.71
CA ARG A 99 12.09 3.53 -18.95
C ARG A 99 11.30 4.06 -20.15
N PHE A 100 9.97 3.96 -20.12
CA PHE A 100 9.06 4.43 -21.18
C PHE A 100 8.46 5.81 -20.89
N LEU A 101 8.80 6.45 -19.77
CA LEU A 101 8.36 7.80 -19.39
C LEU A 101 9.04 8.94 -20.19
N GLY A 102 9.65 8.60 -21.34
CA GLY A 102 10.04 9.56 -22.37
C GLY A 102 8.82 10.06 -23.15
N GLU A 103 8.91 11.31 -23.64
CA GLU A 103 7.83 12.26 -23.99
C GLU A 103 6.65 11.80 -24.88
N HIS A 104 6.59 10.56 -25.38
CA HIS A 104 5.60 10.17 -26.39
C HIS A 104 4.81 8.87 -26.18
N ASN A 105 4.99 8.09 -25.10
CA ASN A 105 4.28 6.80 -24.90
C ASN A 105 3.41 6.70 -23.62
N PHE A 106 2.85 7.81 -23.14
CA PHE A 106 2.10 7.89 -21.87
C PHE A 106 0.75 7.16 -21.84
N ARG A 107 0.08 6.99 -22.99
CA ARG A 107 -1.24 6.31 -23.06
C ARG A 107 -1.19 4.83 -22.66
N ARG A 108 -0.03 4.16 -22.80
CA ARG A 108 0.13 2.74 -22.43
C ARG A 108 0.33 2.53 -20.93
N LEU A 109 0.83 3.54 -20.21
CA LEU A 109 1.07 3.48 -18.76
C LEU A 109 -0.23 3.41 -17.96
N ALA A 110 -1.18 4.33 -18.21
CA ALA A 110 -2.45 4.38 -17.49
C ALA A 110 -3.28 3.09 -17.66
N VAL A 111 -3.32 2.53 -18.88
CA VAL A 111 -4.02 1.28 -19.18
C VAL A 111 -3.33 0.06 -18.54
N GLY A 112 -2.00 0.09 -18.45
CA GLY A 112 -1.24 -0.92 -17.72
C GLY A 112 -1.62 -0.91 -16.23
N VAL A 113 -1.51 0.26 -15.59
CA VAL A 113 -1.72 0.42 -14.13
C VAL A 113 -3.15 0.11 -13.69
N GLU A 114 -4.17 0.37 -14.51
CA GLU A 114 -5.57 0.00 -14.20
C GLU A 114 -5.79 -1.53 -14.22
N LYS A 115 -5.34 -2.23 -15.28
CA LYS A 115 -5.39 -3.71 -15.32
C LYS A 115 -4.61 -4.36 -14.17
N ILE A 116 -3.56 -3.68 -13.75
CA ILE A 116 -2.66 -4.03 -12.65
C ILE A 116 -3.34 -3.83 -11.29
N GLN A 117 -4.09 -2.74 -11.10
CA GLN A 117 -4.87 -2.51 -9.90
C GLN A 117 -5.93 -3.60 -9.75
N ASP A 118 -6.56 -4.02 -10.84
CA ASP A 118 -7.50 -5.15 -10.84
C ASP A 118 -6.82 -6.48 -10.48
N LEU A 119 -5.60 -6.74 -10.96
CA LEU A 119 -4.83 -7.95 -10.63
C LEU A 119 -4.29 -7.95 -9.18
N THR A 120 -3.80 -6.82 -8.68
CA THR A 120 -3.32 -6.69 -7.29
C THR A 120 -4.46 -6.67 -6.27
N SER A 121 -5.65 -6.23 -6.68
CA SER A 121 -6.89 -6.40 -5.90
C SER A 121 -7.36 -7.86 -5.82
N ARG A 122 -6.80 -8.76 -6.64
CA ARG A 122 -7.03 -10.23 -6.58
C ARG A 122 -6.02 -10.98 -5.72
N GLY A 123 -5.05 -10.30 -5.11
CA GLY A 123 -4.19 -10.93 -4.10
C GLY A 123 -5.04 -11.57 -2.99
N THR A 124 -4.55 -12.65 -2.38
CA THR A 124 -5.25 -13.35 -1.29
C THR A 124 -5.66 -12.33 -0.23
N PRO A 125 -6.97 -12.07 -0.04
CA PRO A 125 -7.39 -11.04 0.89
C PRO A 125 -6.99 -11.43 2.31
N TYR A 126 -6.46 -10.47 3.08
CA TYR A 126 -5.81 -10.74 4.37
C TYR A 126 -6.73 -11.41 5.41
N TRP A 127 -8.04 -11.27 5.26
CA TRP A 127 -9.01 -11.98 6.09
C TRP A 127 -8.85 -13.51 6.00
N LYS A 128 -8.32 -14.05 4.89
CA LYS A 128 -8.06 -15.50 4.73
C LYS A 128 -6.95 -15.98 5.64
N PHE A 129 -5.90 -15.18 5.84
CA PHE A 129 -4.86 -15.48 6.83
C PHE A 129 -5.42 -15.32 8.25
N ALA A 130 -6.18 -14.25 8.49
CA ALA A 130 -6.84 -14.05 9.78
C ALA A 130 -7.78 -15.21 10.14
N ALA A 131 -8.49 -15.79 9.17
CA ALA A 131 -9.38 -16.94 9.36
C ALA A 131 -8.63 -18.24 9.69
N GLN A 132 -7.32 -18.31 9.44
CA GLN A 132 -6.47 -19.47 9.74
C GLN A 132 -5.71 -19.31 11.06
N GLU A 133 -5.89 -18.20 11.77
CA GLU A 133 -5.27 -18.00 13.08
C GLU A 133 -5.76 -19.06 14.06
N ILE A 134 -4.84 -19.87 14.59
CA ILE A 134 -5.14 -20.96 15.55
C ILE A 134 -5.90 -20.42 16.77
N ALA A 135 -5.68 -19.15 17.13
CA ALA A 135 -6.40 -18.49 18.21
C ALA A 135 -7.94 -18.47 18.01
N LEU A 136 -8.44 -18.52 16.77
CA LEU A 136 -9.86 -18.53 16.48
C LEU A 136 -10.56 -19.85 16.81
N ASP A 137 -9.81 -20.95 16.93
CA ASP A 137 -10.32 -22.26 17.34
C ASP A 137 -10.70 -22.29 18.83
N TYR A 138 -10.19 -21.34 19.61
CA TYR A 138 -10.51 -21.23 21.04
C TYR A 138 -11.84 -20.51 21.26
N ASP A 139 -12.67 -21.10 22.13
CA ASP A 139 -13.85 -20.48 22.69
C ASP A 139 -13.43 -19.25 23.52
N GLY A 140 -13.79 -18.04 23.04
CA GLY A 140 -13.52 -16.77 23.72
C GLY A 140 -12.69 -15.76 22.92
N ILE A 141 -12.07 -16.16 21.81
CA ILE A 141 -11.42 -15.20 20.90
C ILE A 141 -12.41 -14.78 19.82
N ASN A 142 -12.79 -13.51 19.79
CA ASN A 142 -13.78 -12.98 18.85
C ASN A 142 -13.19 -12.10 17.75
N PHE A 143 -11.96 -11.63 17.93
CA PHE A 143 -11.36 -10.62 17.07
C PHE A 143 -9.94 -10.99 16.68
N VAL A 144 -9.62 -10.82 15.40
CA VAL A 144 -8.24 -10.82 14.90
C VAL A 144 -7.96 -9.43 14.36
N VAL A 145 -6.91 -8.78 14.86
CA VAL A 145 -6.55 -7.43 14.48
C VAL A 145 -5.21 -7.45 13.78
N TYR A 146 -5.18 -7.07 12.51
CA TYR A 146 -3.94 -6.85 11.77
C TYR A 146 -3.75 -5.39 11.41
N GLY A 147 -2.53 -5.05 10.99
CA GLY A 147 -2.20 -3.80 10.30
C GLY A 147 -1.62 -4.08 8.91
N HIS A 148 -0.46 -3.49 8.62
CA HIS A 148 0.41 -3.74 7.46
C HIS A 148 -0.08 -3.25 6.10
N THR A 149 -1.37 -3.39 5.79
CA THR A 149 -1.90 -3.02 4.46
C THR A 149 -2.09 -1.52 4.27
N HIS A 150 -2.13 -0.77 5.38
CA HIS A 150 -2.48 0.65 5.45
C HIS A 150 -3.90 0.94 4.93
N LYS A 151 -4.74 -0.09 4.79
CA LYS A 151 -6.14 0.02 4.38
C LYS A 151 -7.02 -0.43 5.55
N PRO A 152 -7.68 0.49 6.26
CA PRO A 152 -8.56 0.11 7.35
C PRO A 152 -9.75 -0.69 6.81
N GLY A 153 -10.26 -1.63 7.60
CA GLY A 153 -11.40 -2.44 7.18
C GLY A 153 -11.85 -3.42 8.24
N VAL A 154 -13.11 -3.85 8.12
CA VAL A 154 -13.73 -4.86 8.99
C VAL A 154 -14.29 -5.96 8.09
N THR A 155 -14.00 -7.21 8.41
CA THR A 155 -14.52 -8.38 7.67
C THR A 155 -15.06 -9.41 8.68
N PRO A 156 -16.35 -9.75 8.64
CA PRO A 156 -16.88 -10.89 9.37
C PRO A 156 -16.20 -12.17 8.87
N LEU A 157 -15.70 -13.00 9.78
CA LEU A 157 -15.04 -14.27 9.45
C LEU A 157 -16.00 -15.44 9.63
N ASP A 158 -16.66 -15.53 10.78
CA ASP A 158 -17.51 -16.65 11.14
C ASP A 158 -18.50 -16.29 12.27
N ARG A 159 -19.46 -17.17 12.53
CA ARG A 159 -20.46 -17.06 13.59
C ARG A 159 -20.68 -18.41 14.29
N ILE A 160 -20.44 -18.43 15.58
CA ILE A 160 -20.68 -19.57 16.46
C ILE A 160 -22.07 -19.44 17.08
N PHE A 161 -22.86 -20.51 16.98
CA PHE A 161 -24.19 -20.63 17.56
C PHE A 161 -24.15 -21.44 18.87
N GLU A 162 -25.12 -21.21 19.75
CA GLU A 162 -25.37 -22.10 20.89
C GLU A 162 -25.77 -23.50 20.39
N PRO A 163 -25.31 -24.60 21.01
CA PRO A 163 -25.67 -25.95 20.59
C PRO A 163 -27.19 -26.15 20.50
N GLY A 164 -27.69 -26.60 19.34
CA GLY A 164 -29.11 -26.87 19.12
C GLY A 164 -30.00 -25.62 19.05
N SER A 165 -29.44 -24.43 18.88
CA SER A 165 -30.15 -23.15 18.93
C SER A 165 -29.76 -22.23 17.78
N ILE A 166 -30.67 -21.33 17.39
CA ILE A 166 -30.40 -20.24 16.42
C ILE A 166 -29.74 -19.03 17.10
N ARG A 167 -29.55 -19.06 18.41
CA ARG A 167 -28.95 -17.96 19.17
C ARG A 167 -27.45 -17.91 18.92
N VAL A 168 -26.96 -16.71 18.63
CA VAL A 168 -25.54 -16.47 18.38
C VAL A 168 -24.79 -16.44 19.71
N LYS A 169 -23.82 -17.33 19.87
CA LYS A 169 -22.87 -17.34 20.99
C LYS A 169 -21.76 -16.30 20.76
N ALA A 170 -21.23 -16.24 19.54
CA ALA A 170 -20.10 -15.38 19.20
C ALA A 170 -20.01 -15.09 17.70
N ASP A 171 -19.73 -13.85 17.30
CA ASP A 171 -19.17 -13.58 15.97
C ASP A 171 -17.63 -13.54 16.06
N LYS A 172 -16.98 -14.02 15.00
CA LYS A 172 -15.53 -13.93 14.76
C LYS A 172 -15.30 -12.88 13.68
N ILE A 173 -14.45 -11.90 13.95
CA ILE A 173 -14.30 -10.70 13.12
C ILE A 173 -12.82 -10.39 12.90
N TYR A 174 -12.46 -10.13 11.65
CA TYR A 174 -11.16 -9.58 11.26
C TYR A 174 -11.26 -8.05 11.17
N ILE A 175 -10.29 -7.36 11.74
CA ILE A 175 -10.16 -5.90 11.65
C ILE A 175 -8.75 -5.57 11.15
N ASN A 176 -8.66 -4.80 10.06
CA ASN A 176 -7.43 -4.12 9.70
C ASN A 176 -7.45 -2.71 10.30
N SER A 177 -6.48 -2.40 11.17
CA SER A 177 -6.37 -1.10 11.83
C SER A 177 -5.84 0.01 10.92
N GLY A 178 -5.48 -0.29 9.66
CA GLY A 178 -4.99 0.71 8.72
C GLY A 178 -3.60 1.24 9.08
N THR A 179 -3.44 2.56 9.02
CA THR A 179 -2.18 3.27 9.32
C THR A 179 -2.46 4.64 9.92
N TRP A 180 -1.49 5.21 10.64
CA TRP A 180 -1.48 6.59 11.11
C TRP A 180 -0.43 7.37 10.35
N ARG A 181 -0.69 7.60 9.06
CA ARG A 181 0.23 8.22 8.12
C ARG A 181 -0.52 9.04 7.09
N ARG A 182 0.21 9.94 6.43
CA ARG A 182 -0.25 10.49 5.17
C ARG A 182 -0.37 9.37 4.14
N VAL A 183 -1.36 9.46 3.27
CA VAL A 183 -1.54 8.57 2.13
C VAL A 183 -1.76 9.41 0.89
N HIS A 184 -0.97 9.14 -0.15
CA HIS A 184 -1.12 9.78 -1.46
C HIS A 184 -1.98 8.90 -2.36
N GLN A 185 -3.14 9.42 -2.76
CA GLN A 185 -4.08 8.74 -3.67
C GLN A 185 -4.13 9.47 -4.99
N ARG A 186 -4.21 8.70 -6.08
CA ARG A 186 -4.28 9.24 -7.44
C ARG A 186 -5.59 10.01 -7.64
N CYS A 187 -5.52 11.16 -8.31
CA CYS A 187 -6.68 11.94 -8.70
C CYS A 187 -7.52 11.19 -9.73
N GLU A 188 -8.84 11.14 -9.54
CA GLU A 188 -9.74 10.46 -10.47
C GLU A 188 -10.08 11.28 -11.70
N VAL A 189 -10.06 12.62 -11.61
CA VAL A 189 -10.34 13.54 -12.73
C VAL A 189 -9.09 13.79 -13.56
N SER A 190 -8.00 14.19 -12.91
CA SER A 190 -6.71 14.52 -13.56
C SER A 190 -5.78 13.29 -13.68
N ARG A 191 -6.33 12.13 -14.04
CA ARG A 191 -5.57 10.87 -14.14
C ARG A 191 -4.38 10.96 -15.10
N ARG A 192 -4.48 11.78 -16.15
CA ARG A 192 -3.44 11.93 -17.19
C ARG A 192 -2.26 12.79 -16.75
N ASP A 193 -2.46 13.61 -15.73
CA ASP A 193 -1.45 14.54 -15.22
C ASP A 193 -0.60 13.91 -14.11
N PHE A 194 -0.90 12.65 -13.76
CA PHE A 194 -0.27 11.91 -12.66
C PHE A 194 -0.36 12.67 -11.33
N GLU A 195 -1.52 13.31 -11.12
CA GLU A 195 -1.78 14.07 -9.92
C GLU A 195 -2.25 13.17 -8.77
N PHE A 196 -1.82 13.52 -7.57
CA PHE A 196 -2.13 12.80 -6.34
C PHE A 196 -2.51 13.79 -5.24
N VAL A 197 -3.53 13.45 -4.47
CA VAL A 197 -3.90 14.18 -3.25
C VAL A 197 -3.42 13.37 -2.04
N GLY A 198 -2.79 14.06 -1.10
CA GLY A 198 -2.28 13.45 0.13
C GLY A 198 -3.11 13.87 1.32
N ALA A 199 -3.65 12.92 2.09
CA ALA A 199 -4.36 13.18 3.34
C ALA A 199 -3.80 12.30 4.47
N HIS A 200 -3.75 12.83 5.68
CA HIS A 200 -3.46 12.09 6.90
C HIS A 200 -4.67 11.23 7.26
N ILE A 201 -4.46 9.91 7.33
CA ILE A 201 -5.50 8.97 7.72
C ILE A 201 -5.21 8.51 9.14
N MET A 202 -6.26 8.49 9.97
CA MET A 202 -6.22 7.92 11.31
C MET A 202 -7.40 6.98 11.50
N THR A 203 -7.10 5.74 11.86
CA THR A 203 -8.12 4.75 12.22
C THR A 203 -7.96 4.36 13.67
N THR A 204 -9.06 4.38 14.42
CA THR A 204 -9.14 3.86 15.77
C THR A 204 -10.02 2.61 15.79
N VAL A 205 -9.57 1.62 16.56
CA VAL A 205 -10.32 0.39 16.84
C VAL A 205 -10.43 0.30 18.35
N THR A 206 -11.65 0.37 18.86
CA THR A 206 -11.91 0.33 20.30
C THR A 206 -12.67 -0.94 20.63
N PHE A 207 -12.21 -1.68 21.63
CA PHE A 207 -12.89 -2.86 22.16
C PHE A 207 -13.46 -2.53 23.53
N TYR A 208 -14.65 -3.06 23.81
CA TYR A 208 -15.38 -2.80 25.04
C TYR A 208 -15.66 -4.09 25.79
N ARG A 209 -15.55 -4.02 27.10
CA ARG A 209 -15.88 -5.10 28.03
C ARG A 209 -17.27 -4.88 28.62
N GLY A 210 -18.06 -5.96 28.66
CA GLY A 210 -19.37 -5.96 29.32
C GLY A 210 -20.28 -4.84 28.82
N THR A 211 -20.61 -3.90 29.72
CA THR A 211 -21.55 -2.80 29.45
C THR A 211 -20.89 -1.45 29.16
N GLU A 212 -19.56 -1.39 29.04
CA GLU A 212 -18.79 -0.14 28.82
C GLU A 212 -19.34 0.72 27.67
N ARG A 213 -19.92 0.08 26.65
CA ARG A 213 -20.59 0.74 25.52
C ARG A 213 -21.99 0.20 25.25
N MET A 214 -22.87 0.21 26.26
CA MET A 214 -24.26 -0.26 26.11
C MET A 214 -24.35 -1.68 25.51
N GLY A 215 -23.40 -2.55 25.87
CA GLY A 215 -23.31 -3.93 25.37
C GLY A 215 -22.70 -4.10 23.97
N ARG A 216 -22.26 -3.03 23.29
CA ARG A 216 -21.48 -3.13 22.05
C ARG A 216 -20.08 -3.66 22.36
N ARG A 217 -19.55 -4.54 21.51
CA ARG A 217 -18.25 -5.21 21.73
C ARG A 217 -17.06 -4.44 21.13
N TYR A 218 -17.27 -3.71 20.06
CA TYR A 218 -16.23 -2.92 19.40
C TYR A 218 -16.83 -1.76 18.60
N GLU A 219 -15.99 -0.78 18.27
CA GLU A 219 -16.27 0.23 17.27
C GLU A 219 -15.00 0.57 16.48
N THR A 220 -15.18 1.02 15.24
CA THR A 220 -14.10 1.47 14.37
C THR A 220 -14.43 2.84 13.79
N TRP A 221 -13.51 3.79 13.93
CA TRP A 221 -13.64 5.12 13.33
C TRP A 221 -12.45 5.37 12.41
N THR A 222 -12.69 6.01 11.27
CA THR A 222 -11.62 6.46 10.37
C THR A 222 -11.86 7.93 10.04
N GLY A 223 -10.86 8.75 10.32
CA GLY A 223 -10.84 10.17 9.96
C GLY A 223 -9.78 10.45 8.90
N LEU A 224 -10.02 11.49 8.10
CA LEU A 224 -9.06 12.07 7.17
C LEU A 224 -8.84 13.55 7.51
N LEU A 225 -7.59 13.98 7.47
CA LEU A 225 -7.15 15.37 7.68
C LEU A 225 -6.24 15.78 6.52
N ASP A 226 -6.38 17.00 6.01
CA ASP A 226 -5.47 17.59 5.01
C ASP A 226 -4.18 18.09 5.70
#